data_AF-A0A0V8CUJ2-F1
#
_entry.id   AF-A0A0V8CUJ2-F1
#
_cell.length_a   1.000
_cell.length_b   1.000
_cell.length_c   1.000
_cell.angle_alpha   90.00
_cell.angle_beta   90.00
_cell.angle_gamma   90.00
#
_symmetry.space_group_name_H-M   'P 1'
#
loop_
_entity.id
_entity.type
_entity.pdbx_description
1 polymer ?
#
loop_
_entity_poly.entity_id
_entity_poly.type
_entity_poly.pdbx_seq_one_letter_code
_entity_poly.pdbx_strand_id
1 'polypeptide(L)' 'MGNVKMITRYRTFDIKINDSGKLFVSFDSHLLNRPPYEFEPQFEIVSEAMDAIDQYWRNETRRFSEGVLR' A
#
# COMPACT_ATOMS: atom_id res chain seq x y z
N MET A 1 -13.40 16.36 -5.05
CA MET A 1 -12.71 15.04 -5.03
C MET A 1 -13.35 14.18 -6.10
N GLY A 2 -12.57 13.67 -7.07
CA GLY A 2 -13.07 12.72 -8.05
C GLY A 2 -13.50 11.41 -7.38
N ASN A 3 -14.32 10.63 -8.08
CA ASN A 3 -14.69 9.30 -7.62
C ASN A 3 -13.43 8.43 -7.56
N VAL A 4 -13.27 7.73 -6.43
CA VAL A 4 -12.21 6.75 -6.23
C VAL A 4 -12.85 5.37 -6.21
N LYS A 5 -12.50 4.53 -7.19
CA LYS A 5 -13.05 3.19 -7.33
C LYS A 5 -12.00 2.16 -6.91
N MET A 6 -12.38 1.22 -6.05
CA MET A 6 -11.52 0.08 -5.73
C MET A 6 -11.36 -0.81 -6.98
N ILE A 7 -10.11 -1.10 -7.35
CA ILE A 7 -9.79 -2.06 -8.42
C ILE A 7 -9.61 -3.45 -7.83
N THR A 8 -8.69 -3.57 -6.88
CA THR A 8 -8.32 -4.85 -6.30
C THR A 8 -7.71 -4.65 -4.91
N ARG A 9 -7.57 -5.75 -4.18
CA ARG A 9 -6.83 -5.81 -2.93
C ARG A 9 -5.60 -6.69 -3.14
N TYR A 10 -4.43 -6.21 -2.74
CA TYR A 10 -3.19 -6.97 -2.75
C TYR A 10 -2.59 -7.00 -1.35
N ARG A 11 -2.47 -8.21 -0.79
CA ARG A 11 -2.14 -8.42 0.63
C ARG A 11 -3.13 -7.64 1.52
N THR A 12 -2.64 -6.68 2.29
CA THR A 12 -3.42 -5.83 3.19
C THR A 12 -3.78 -4.49 2.57
N PHE A 13 -3.32 -4.20 1.36
CA PHE A 13 -3.49 -2.91 0.70
C PHE A 13 -4.64 -2.93 -0.30
N ASP A 14 -5.45 -1.89 -0.27
CA ASP A 14 -6.44 -1.60 -1.30
C ASP A 14 -5.77 -0.76 -2.40
N ILE A 15 -5.89 -1.23 -3.64
CA ILE A 15 -5.48 -0.51 -4.84
C ILE A 15 -6.73 0.10 -5.46
N LYS A 16 -6.79 1.42 -5.50
CA LYS A 16 -7.93 2.20 -5.98
C LYS A 16 -7.49 3.05 -7.17
N ILE A 17 -8.40 3.40 -8.06
CA ILE A 17 -8.15 4.29 -9.20
C ILE A 17 -9.05 5.52 -9.08
N ASN A 18 -8.51 6.70 -9.39
CA ASN A 18 -9.32 7.91 -9.50
C ASN A 18 -9.81 8.13 -10.94
N ASP A 19 -10.68 9.12 -11.13
CA ASP A 19 -11.19 9.53 -12.45
C ASP A 19 -10.09 9.97 -13.44
N SER A 20 -8.89 10.32 -12.95
CA SER A 20 -7.72 10.66 -13.77
C SER A 20 -6.89 9.45 -14.19
N GLY A 21 -7.31 8.23 -13.83
CA GLY A 21 -6.59 6.99 -14.12
C GLY A 21 -5.39 6.72 -13.21
N LYS A 22 -5.18 7.52 -12.16
CA LYS A 22 -4.09 7.35 -11.20
C LYS A 22 -4.47 6.36 -10.12
N LEU A 23 -3.53 5.49 -9.76
CA LEU A 23 -3.70 4.46 -8.75
C LEU A 23 -3.23 4.95 -7.39
N PHE A 24 -4.09 4.74 -6.39
CA PHE A 24 -3.89 5.04 -4.99
C PHE A 24 -3.79 3.74 -4.23
N VAL A 25 -2.77 3.63 -3.39
CA VAL A 25 -2.52 2.42 -2.60
C VAL A 25 -2.57 2.81 -1.13
N SER A 26 -3.55 2.26 -0.44
CA SER A 26 -3.79 2.57 0.98
C SER A 26 -4.15 1.28 1.72
N PHE A 27 -3.71 1.10 2.96
CA PHE A 27 -4.31 0.10 3.85
C PHE A 27 -4.96 0.75 5.06
N ASP A 28 -6.10 0.17 5.46
CA ASP A 28 -6.79 0.59 6.67
C ASP A 28 -6.20 -0.10 7.91
N SER A 29 -5.91 0.72 8.91
CA SER A 29 -5.34 0.37 10.21
C SER A 29 -6.03 -0.79 10.93
N HIS A 30 -7.34 -0.94 10.73
CA HIS A 30 -8.17 -1.94 11.41
C HIS A 30 -7.73 -3.38 11.15
N LEU A 31 -7.03 -3.65 10.03
CA LEU A 31 -6.59 -5.01 9.69
C LEU A 31 -5.24 -5.40 10.32
N LEU A 32 -4.45 -4.43 10.80
CA LEU A 32 -3.04 -4.66 11.15
C LEU A 32 -2.60 -4.12 12.51
N ASN A 33 -3.48 -3.52 13.32
CA ASN A 33 -3.09 -2.79 14.54
C ASN A 33 -1.94 -1.78 14.28
N ARG A 34 -1.88 -1.25 13.05
CA ARG A 34 -0.83 -0.35 12.57
C ARG A 34 -1.50 0.95 12.12
N PRO A 35 -0.79 2.10 12.19
CA PRO A 35 -1.32 3.32 11.62
C PRO A 35 -1.63 3.11 10.13
N PRO A 36 -2.71 3.71 9.62
CA PRO A 36 -3.03 3.62 8.21
C PRO A 36 -1.85 4.19 7.41
N TYR A 37 -1.53 3.54 6.29
CA TYR A 37 -0.46 3.99 5.40
C TYR A 37 -1.02 4.15 3.99
N GLU A 38 -0.69 5.29 3.40
CA GLU A 38 -0.93 5.60 2.00
C GLU A 38 0.42 5.87 1.34
N PHE A 39 0.64 5.26 0.18
CA PHE A 39 1.82 5.56 -0.61
C PHE A 39 1.69 6.98 -1.17
N GLU A 40 2.67 7.85 -0.88
CA GLU A 40 2.75 9.18 -1.47
C GLU A 40 2.82 9.17 -3.01
N PRO A 41 3.63 8.31 -3.66
CA PRO A 41 3.57 8.20 -5.12
C PRO A 41 2.27 7.55 -5.57
N GLN A 42 1.55 8.22 -6.47
CA GLN A 42 0.46 7.61 -7.24
C GLN A 42 1.06 6.79 -8.37
N PHE A 43 0.50 5.60 -8.61
CA PHE A 43 0.98 4.69 -9.64
C PHE A 43 0.16 4.83 -10.93
N GLU A 44 0.74 4.42 -12.05
CA GLU A 44 0.01 4.36 -13.33
C GLU A 44 -0.41 2.92 -13.66
N ILE A 45 0.35 1.93 -13.17
CA ILE A 45 0.14 0.52 -13.47
C ILE A 45 -0.01 -0.28 -12.17
N VAL A 46 -0.94 -1.24 -12.16
CA VAL A 46 -1.22 -2.08 -10.98
C VAL A 46 0.00 -2.90 -10.56
N SER A 47 0.83 -3.35 -11.50
CA SER A 47 2.07 -4.08 -11.19
C SER A 47 3.07 -3.23 -10.42
N GLU A 48 3.21 -1.94 -10.75
CA GLU A 48 4.10 -1.02 -10.03
C GLU A 48 3.63 -0.83 -8.58
N ALA A 49 2.32 -0.69 -8.40
CA ALA A 49 1.70 -0.64 -7.07
C ALA A 49 1.97 -1.93 -6.27
N MET A 50 1.88 -3.10 -6.91
CA MET A 50 2.18 -4.40 -6.26
C MET A 50 3.65 -4.52 -5.87
N ASP A 51 4.57 -4.11 -6.75
CA ASP A 51 6.01 -4.12 -6.48
C ASP A 51 6.36 -3.21 -5.29
N ALA A 52 5.75 -2.01 -5.22
CA ALA A 52 5.92 -1.09 -4.10
C ALA A 52 5.40 -1.68 -2.77
N ILE A 53 4.26 -2.36 -2.80
CA ILE A 53 3.71 -3.09 -1.63
C ILE A 53 4.68 -4.20 -1.19
N ASP A 54 5.24 -4.96 -2.12
CA ASP A 54 6.19 -6.02 -1.80
C ASP A 54 7.49 -5.46 -1.21
N GLN A 55 8.00 -4.33 -1.73
CA GLN A 55 9.14 -3.63 -1.16
C GLN A 55 8.86 -3.10 0.25
N TYR A 56 7.67 -2.52 0.48
CA TYR A 56 7.25 -2.07 1.81
C TYR A 56 7.34 -3.23 2.82
N TRP A 57 6.78 -4.40 2.49
CA TRP A 57 6.81 -5.55 3.38
C TRP A 57 8.21 -6.12 3.59
N ARG A 58 9.08 -6.12 2.57
CA ARG A 58 10.48 -6.52 2.73
C ARG A 58 11.22 -5.61 3.71
N ASN A 59 11.04 -4.30 3.56
CA ASN A 59 11.66 -3.32 4.46
C ASN A 59 11.10 -3.43 5.88
N GLU A 60 9.80 -3.64 6.02
CA GLU A 60 9.16 -3.77 7.32
C GLU A 60 9.55 -5.07 8.03
N THR A 61 9.67 -6.17 7.29
CA THR A 61 10.20 -7.44 7.80
C THR A 61 11.65 -7.27 8.25
N ARG A 62 12.46 -6.53 7.50
CA ARG A 62 13.84 -6.22 7.87
C ARG A 62 13.92 -5.37 9.14
N ARG A 63 13.11 -4.31 9.26
CA ARG A 63 13.04 -3.46 10.46
C ARG A 63 12.61 -4.26 11.69
N PHE A 64 11.65 -5.17 11.53
CA PHE A 64 11.22 -6.05 12.61
C PHE A 64 12.35 -7.00 13.03
N SER A 65 13.01 -7.66 12.07
CA SER A 65 14.15 -8.54 12.35
C SER A 65 15.35 -7.82 12.99
N GLU A 66 15.63 -6.58 12.59
CA GLU A 66 16.70 -5.76 13.16
C GLU A 66 16.34 -5.19 14.55
N GLY A 67 15.04 -5.01 14.85
CA GLY A 67 14.53 -4.50 16.12
C GLY A 67 14.39 -5.54 17.24
N VAL A 68 14.38 -6.83 16.92
CA VAL A 68 14.28 -7.94 17.89
C VAL A 68 15.65 -8.31 18.51
N LEU A 69 16.75 -7.73 18.03
CA LEU A 69 18.11 -7.95 18.54
C LEU A 69 18.61 -6.86 19.50
N ARG A 70 17.73 -6.17 20.23
CA ARG A 70 18.12 -5.27 21.33
C ARG A 70 17.42 -5.61 22.64
#